data_AF-A0AAU6ZQN0-F1
#
_entry.id   AF-A0AAU6ZQN0-F1
#
_cell.length_a   1.000
_cell.length_b   1.000
_cell.length_c   1.000
_cell.angle_alpha   90.00
_cell.angle_beta   90.00
_cell.angle_gamma   90.00
#
_symmetry.space_group_name_H-M   'P 1'
#
loop_
_entity.id
_entity.type
_entity.pdbx_description
1 polymer ?
#
loop_
_entity_poly.entity_id
_entity_poly.type
_entity_poly.pdbx_seq_one_letter_code
_entity_poly.pdbx_strand_id
1 'polypeptide(L)'
;MGELSMEARREITKKQGLEYARAGKKRKGEVLDLVVAVTGWSRANARRQLTAAAKRRGVPRKVPRRRERKYSATSITVLARVWSLVGEPCGKYLAVVMEDSLEALGRFDELGPVAALLTAEVRRELLSMSGATIDRYLRTVKAARYPKPPSPTKAGTMLRQDIPVRWTGTPMEQRPGFLEIDTVAHCGDNLVGDYLWTLTATDVFLGWTRTVCIRSRGHRLVLDAIKAIIEELPYPVTGIDFDNGGEFVNHQFVAWAAEENIPLTRARPYQHNDNAHVEQRNNDWVRRHAFRYRYEGPEEMVLLNELWTLVNQRKNYLLPMKKAAGWNKRPSGRTRRVYDQPRTAYLRLLDTGILDPAAAKELKDIHDSLNPAEITREINQIQTKLITRVKLRAATGTTRISRAI
;
A
#
# COMPACT_ATOMS: atom_id res chain seq x y z
N MET A 1 37.25 60.08 -4.46
CA MET A 1 35.96 59.53 -4.94
C MET A 1 35.53 58.46 -3.95
N GLY A 2 34.35 58.59 -3.34
CA GLY A 2 33.87 57.65 -2.32
C GLY A 2 33.62 56.25 -2.89
N GLU A 3 33.91 55.21 -2.11
CA GLU A 3 33.64 53.82 -2.50
C GLU A 3 32.14 53.56 -2.63
N LEU A 4 31.69 53.24 -3.84
CA LEU A 4 30.32 52.79 -4.09
C LEU A 4 30.01 51.51 -3.31
N SER A 5 28.86 51.46 -2.64
CA SER A 5 28.39 50.27 -1.93
C SER A 5 28.21 49.08 -2.89
N MET A 6 28.32 47.87 -2.35
CA MET A 6 28.13 46.64 -3.14
C MET A 6 26.71 46.51 -3.73
N GLU A 7 25.71 47.15 -3.12
CA GLU A 7 24.35 47.21 -3.67
C GLU A 7 24.27 48.16 -4.87
N ALA A 8 24.86 49.36 -4.77
CA ALA A 8 24.93 50.29 -5.89
C ALA A 8 25.67 49.69 -7.09
N ARG A 9 26.79 48.99 -6.86
CA ARG A 9 27.53 48.26 -7.90
C ARG A 9 26.68 47.17 -8.56
N ARG A 10 25.83 46.46 -7.79
CA ARG A 10 24.92 45.42 -8.30
C ARG A 10 23.77 46.01 -9.13
N GLU A 11 23.19 47.13 -8.73
CA GLU A 11 22.12 47.78 -9.50
C GLU A 11 22.61 48.30 -10.85
N ILE A 12 23.78 48.95 -10.87
CA ILE A 12 24.41 49.43 -12.10
C ILE A 12 24.68 48.26 -13.05
N THR A 13 25.25 47.16 -12.54
CA THR A 13 25.50 45.95 -13.33
C THR A 13 24.19 45.32 -13.84
N LYS A 14 23.11 45.32 -13.05
CA LYS A 14 21.81 44.78 -13.44
C LYS A 14 21.20 45.58 -14.59
N LYS A 15 21.29 46.91 -14.54
CA LYS A 15 20.78 47.80 -15.60
C LYS A 15 21.59 47.65 -16.90
N GLN A 16 22.92 47.58 -16.78
CA GLN A 16 23.84 47.47 -17.92
C GLN A 16 23.92 46.04 -18.52
N GLY A 17 23.55 44.99 -17.78
CA GLY A 17 23.66 43.60 -18.22
C GLY A 17 22.84 43.26 -19.47
N LEU A 18 21.65 43.85 -19.62
CA LEU A 18 20.79 43.65 -20.79
C LEU A 18 21.34 44.34 -22.05
N GLU A 19 21.86 45.56 -21.90
CA GLU A 19 22.52 46.30 -22.98
C GLU A 19 23.80 45.59 -23.41
N TYR A 20 24.63 45.18 -22.44
CA TYR A 20 25.85 44.42 -22.69
C TYR A 20 25.57 43.10 -23.44
N ALA A 21 24.48 42.38 -23.13
CA ALA A 21 24.16 41.14 -23.81
C ALA A 21 23.76 41.34 -25.29
N ARG A 22 23.04 42.42 -25.60
CA ARG A 22 22.53 42.74 -26.94
C ARG A 22 23.52 43.52 -27.81
N ALA A 23 24.53 44.14 -27.21
CA ALA A 23 25.52 44.96 -27.89
C ALA A 23 26.48 44.17 -28.79
N GLY A 24 26.89 44.80 -29.91
CA GLY A 24 27.99 44.35 -30.76
C GLY A 24 29.37 44.55 -30.09
N LYS A 25 30.44 44.04 -30.71
CA LYS A 25 31.81 43.99 -30.12
C LYS A 25 32.32 45.34 -29.62
N LYS A 26 32.16 46.41 -30.42
CA LYS A 26 32.59 47.78 -30.06
C LYS A 26 31.83 48.30 -28.84
N ARG A 27 30.49 48.24 -28.88
CA ARG A 27 29.60 48.70 -27.80
C ARG A 27 29.76 47.89 -26.50
N LYS A 28 30.07 46.59 -26.59
CA LYS A 28 30.43 45.77 -25.42
C LYS A 28 31.71 46.26 -24.73
N GLY A 29 32.69 46.74 -25.50
CA GLY A 29 33.90 47.37 -24.98
C GLY A 29 33.57 48.61 -24.16
N GLU A 30 32.78 49.52 -24.72
CA GLU A 30 32.36 50.77 -24.06
C GLU A 30 31.60 50.52 -22.75
N VAL A 31 30.66 49.56 -22.74
CA VAL A 31 29.90 49.19 -21.53
C VAL A 31 30.82 48.58 -20.47
N LEU A 32 31.83 47.79 -20.88
CA LEU A 32 32.84 47.25 -19.98
C LEU A 32 33.71 48.35 -19.38
N ASP A 33 34.16 49.30 -20.18
CA ASP A 33 34.97 50.45 -19.73
C ASP A 33 34.20 51.29 -18.71
N LEU A 34 32.93 51.57 -18.98
CA LEU A 34 32.06 52.30 -18.07
C LEU A 34 31.84 51.56 -16.74
N VAL A 35 31.59 50.25 -16.76
CA VAL A 35 31.40 49.48 -15.53
C VAL A 35 32.70 49.37 -14.74
N VAL A 36 33.85 49.25 -15.39
CA VAL A 36 35.16 49.25 -14.71
C VAL A 36 35.42 50.61 -14.05
N ALA A 37 35.22 51.71 -14.78
CA ALA A 37 35.43 53.06 -14.26
C ALA A 37 34.52 53.37 -13.07
N VAL A 38 33.27 52.93 -13.09
CA VAL A 38 32.29 53.19 -12.03
C VAL A 38 32.47 52.25 -10.84
N THR A 39 32.74 50.97 -11.05
CA THR A 39 32.79 49.98 -9.94
C THR A 39 34.18 49.76 -9.35
N GLY A 40 35.24 50.21 -10.03
CA GLY A 40 36.63 49.91 -9.69
C GLY A 40 37.01 48.44 -9.91
N TRP A 41 36.15 47.64 -10.55
CA TRP A 41 36.43 46.23 -10.78
C TRP A 41 37.44 46.00 -11.91
N SER A 42 38.18 44.89 -11.83
CA SER A 42 38.93 44.42 -12.98
C SER A 42 38.01 44.11 -14.16
N ARG A 43 38.51 44.31 -15.38
CA ARG A 43 37.75 44.07 -16.62
C ARG A 43 37.18 42.65 -16.69
N ALA A 44 37.93 41.66 -16.22
CA ALA A 44 37.47 40.27 -16.14
C ALA A 44 36.29 40.10 -15.16
N ASN A 45 36.34 40.78 -14.01
CA ASN A 45 35.25 40.73 -13.04
C ASN A 45 34.00 41.46 -13.55
N ALA A 46 34.14 42.65 -14.13
CA ALA A 46 33.04 43.38 -14.77
C ALA A 46 32.35 42.53 -15.86
N ARG A 47 33.13 41.84 -16.69
CA ARG A 47 32.61 40.92 -17.72
C ARG A 47 31.79 39.78 -17.13
N ARG A 48 32.28 39.14 -16.07
CA ARG A 48 31.58 38.04 -15.38
C ARG A 48 30.26 38.53 -14.79
N GLN A 49 30.28 39.69 -14.14
CA GLN A 49 29.10 40.24 -13.46
C GLN A 49 28.03 40.70 -14.46
N LEU A 50 28.40 41.34 -15.57
CA LEU A 50 27.47 41.71 -16.64
C LEU A 50 26.85 40.48 -17.32
N THR A 51 27.64 39.43 -17.54
CA THR A 51 27.16 38.17 -18.14
C THR A 51 26.21 37.43 -17.19
N ALA A 52 26.51 37.42 -15.89
CA ALA A 52 25.64 36.83 -14.88
C ALA A 52 24.32 37.62 -14.73
N ALA A 53 24.39 38.95 -14.77
CA ALA A 53 23.22 39.83 -14.74
C ALA A 53 22.31 39.62 -15.97
N ALA A 54 22.89 39.48 -17.16
CA ALA A 54 22.16 39.17 -18.39
C ALA A 54 21.44 37.81 -18.34
N LYS A 55 22.02 36.81 -17.67
CA LYS A 55 21.44 35.47 -17.50
C LYS A 55 20.32 35.41 -16.47
N ARG A 56 20.18 36.40 -15.59
CA ARG A 56 19.06 36.49 -14.62
C ARG A 56 17.76 36.92 -15.33
N ARG A 57 17.26 36.09 -16.25
CA ARG A 57 15.88 36.16 -16.75
C ARG A 57 14.98 35.34 -15.83
N GLY A 58 14.24 36.04 -14.98
CA GLY A 58 13.19 35.43 -14.16
C GLY A 58 12.88 36.30 -12.95
N VAL A 59 11.61 36.65 -12.79
CA VAL A 59 11.05 37.17 -11.52
C VAL A 59 11.55 36.24 -10.41
N PRO A 60 12.06 36.75 -9.26
CA PRO A 60 12.43 35.88 -8.15
C PRO A 60 11.25 34.94 -7.88
N ARG A 61 11.51 33.63 -7.99
CA ARG A 61 10.49 32.61 -7.75
C ARG A 61 9.96 32.88 -6.34
N LYS A 62 8.73 33.41 -6.24
CA LYS A 62 8.07 33.65 -4.95
C LYS A 62 8.23 32.36 -4.16
N VAL A 63 8.98 32.41 -3.06
CA VAL A 63 9.00 31.31 -2.11
C VAL A 63 7.53 31.09 -1.77
N PRO A 64 6.96 29.92 -2.05
CA PRO A 64 5.55 29.70 -1.78
C PRO A 64 5.33 30.00 -0.30
N ARG A 65 4.47 30.98 0.01
CA ARG A 65 4.07 31.28 1.38
C ARG A 65 3.74 29.96 2.05
N ARG A 66 4.43 29.65 3.15
CA ARG A 66 4.21 28.45 3.94
C ARG A 66 2.80 28.59 4.50
N ARG A 67 1.80 27.99 3.84
CA ARG A 67 0.41 28.00 4.31
C ARG A 67 0.41 27.53 5.76
N GLU A 68 -0.29 28.27 6.60
CA GLU A 68 -0.54 27.84 7.98
C GLU A 68 -1.11 26.43 7.97
N ARG A 69 -0.63 25.60 8.89
CA ARG A 69 -1.08 24.21 8.97
C ARG A 69 -2.51 24.25 9.49
N LYS A 70 -3.45 23.78 8.66
CA LYS A 70 -4.88 23.65 9.03
C LYS A 70 -5.11 22.79 10.27
N TYR A 71 -4.19 21.86 10.55
CA TYR A 71 -4.30 20.89 11.64
C TYR A 71 -3.16 21.08 12.63
N SER A 72 -3.49 20.95 13.91
CA SER A 72 -2.55 21.11 15.02
C SER A 72 -1.40 20.10 14.98
N ALA A 73 -0.28 20.43 15.63
CA ALA A 73 0.83 19.49 15.80
C ALA A 73 0.40 18.26 16.63
N THR A 74 -0.45 18.48 17.64
CA THR A 74 -1.03 17.44 18.49
C THR A 74 -1.79 16.39 17.68
N SER A 75 -2.67 16.81 16.78
CA SER A 75 -3.39 15.87 15.90
C SER A 75 -2.48 15.08 14.99
N ILE A 76 -1.37 15.64 14.54
CA ILE A 76 -0.39 14.90 13.72
C ILE A 76 0.31 13.82 14.55
N THR A 77 0.62 14.10 15.81
CA THR A 77 1.20 13.11 16.75
C THR A 77 0.22 11.97 17.02
N VAL A 78 -1.04 12.30 17.35
CA VAL A 78 -2.09 11.30 17.58
C VAL A 78 -2.35 10.48 16.31
N LEU A 79 -2.42 11.13 15.13
CA LEU A 79 -2.56 10.47 13.83
C LEU A 79 -1.48 9.41 13.60
N ALA A 80 -0.21 9.74 13.90
CA ALA A 80 0.91 8.81 13.71
C ALA A 80 0.81 7.60 14.63
N ARG A 81 0.33 7.79 15.87
CA ARG A 81 0.07 6.70 16.81
C ARG A 81 -1.05 5.81 16.33
N VAL A 82 -2.23 6.37 16.04
CA VAL A 82 -3.40 5.62 15.52
C VAL A 82 -3.01 4.83 14.27
N TRP A 83 -2.38 5.49 13.28
CA TRP A 83 -1.93 4.84 12.05
C TRP A 83 -1.02 3.62 12.30
N SER A 84 -0.13 3.71 13.30
CA SER A 84 0.75 2.60 13.67
C SER A 84 -0.01 1.45 14.32
N LEU A 85 -0.97 1.75 15.21
CA LEU A 85 -1.72 0.75 15.96
C LEU A 85 -2.71 -0.02 15.08
N VAL A 86 -3.26 0.61 14.04
CA VAL A 86 -4.25 -0.01 13.15
C VAL A 86 -3.62 -0.76 11.97
N GLY A 87 -2.30 -0.97 11.97
CA GLY A 87 -1.61 -1.74 10.92
C GLY A 87 -1.33 -0.95 9.64
N GLU A 88 -1.13 0.35 9.77
CA GLU A 88 -0.54 1.22 8.75
C GLU A 88 -1.24 1.34 7.38
N PRO A 89 -2.57 1.46 7.31
CA PRO A 89 -3.28 1.63 6.05
C PRO A 89 -2.86 2.91 5.29
N CYS A 90 -3.12 2.95 3.98
CA CYS A 90 -2.99 4.18 3.22
C CYS A 90 -4.00 5.23 3.73
N GLY A 91 -3.70 6.52 3.56
CA GLY A 91 -4.53 7.58 4.14
C GLY A 91 -5.98 7.55 3.67
N LYS A 92 -6.25 7.11 2.43
CA LYS A 92 -7.62 6.92 1.91
C LYS A 92 -8.41 5.87 2.68
N TYR A 93 -7.75 4.84 3.20
CA TYR A 93 -8.37 3.77 3.96
C TYR A 93 -8.48 4.18 5.43
N LEU A 94 -7.40 4.77 5.99
CA LEU A 94 -7.42 5.28 7.35
C LEU A 94 -8.53 6.31 7.57
N ALA A 95 -8.77 7.21 6.59
CA ALA A 95 -9.83 8.20 6.71
C ALA A 95 -11.22 7.58 6.87
N VAL A 96 -11.49 6.42 6.25
CA VAL A 96 -12.79 5.75 6.32
C VAL A 96 -13.00 5.08 7.67
N VAL A 97 -11.95 4.48 8.24
CA VAL A 97 -12.03 3.77 9.52
C VAL A 97 -11.51 4.61 10.69
N MET A 98 -11.30 5.92 10.51
CA MET A 98 -10.68 6.76 11.55
C MET A 98 -11.52 6.80 12.82
N GLU A 99 -12.84 7.00 12.67
CA GLU A 99 -13.76 7.05 13.80
C GLU A 99 -13.79 5.74 14.56
N ASP A 100 -14.08 4.65 13.85
CA ASP A 100 -14.11 3.30 14.39
C ASP A 100 -12.78 2.90 15.06
N SER A 101 -11.65 3.26 14.43
CA SER A 101 -10.31 3.05 15.01
C SER A 101 -10.12 3.82 16.31
N LEU A 102 -10.57 5.07 16.39
CA LEU A 102 -10.46 5.86 17.62
C LEU A 102 -11.35 5.29 18.73
N GLU A 103 -12.54 4.81 18.40
CA GLU A 103 -13.45 4.17 19.35
C GLU A 103 -12.88 2.84 19.87
N ALA A 104 -12.39 1.97 18.99
CA ALA A 104 -11.76 0.72 19.38
C ALA A 104 -10.51 0.97 20.25
N LEU A 105 -9.62 1.88 19.83
CA LEU A 105 -8.40 2.20 20.60
C LEU A 105 -8.72 2.86 21.95
N GLY A 106 -9.82 3.61 22.05
CA GLY A 106 -10.31 4.15 23.32
C GLY A 106 -10.90 3.08 24.23
N ARG A 107 -11.69 2.15 23.65
CA ARG A 107 -12.32 1.02 24.36
C ARG A 107 -11.29 0.12 25.04
N PHE A 108 -10.15 -0.12 24.38
CA PHE A 108 -9.07 -0.98 24.88
C PHE A 108 -7.90 -0.23 25.53
N ASP A 109 -8.02 1.08 25.74
CA ASP A 109 -6.98 1.94 26.33
C ASP A 109 -5.58 1.86 25.63
N GLU A 110 -5.58 1.85 24.30
CA GLU A 110 -4.38 1.56 23.50
C GLU A 110 -3.56 2.80 23.09
N LEU A 111 -4.15 3.99 23.27
CA LEU A 111 -3.53 5.25 22.90
C LEU A 111 -2.31 5.58 23.78
N GLY A 112 -2.28 5.08 25.02
CA GLY A 112 -1.14 5.20 25.92
C GLY A 112 -0.67 6.65 26.08
N PRO A 113 0.61 6.99 25.78
CA PRO A 113 1.16 8.33 26.03
C PRO A 113 0.43 9.48 25.33
N VAL A 114 -0.31 9.21 24.26
CA VAL A 114 -1.06 10.23 23.52
C VAL A 114 -2.53 10.28 23.88
N ALA A 115 -3.01 9.46 24.83
CA ALA A 115 -4.40 9.46 25.26
C ALA A 115 -4.83 10.84 25.77
N ALA A 116 -4.00 11.47 26.62
CA ALA A 116 -4.23 12.83 27.13
C ALA A 116 -4.26 13.91 26.03
N LEU A 117 -3.71 13.62 24.84
CA LEU A 117 -3.70 14.53 23.71
C LEU A 117 -4.98 14.45 22.86
N LEU A 118 -5.80 13.40 23.02
CA LEU A 118 -7.04 13.22 22.27
C LEU A 118 -8.18 14.05 22.88
N THR A 119 -8.12 15.36 22.70
CA THR A 119 -9.22 16.26 23.05
C THR A 119 -10.34 16.19 22.00
N ALA A 120 -11.52 16.75 22.31
CA ALA A 120 -12.62 16.85 21.33
C ALA A 120 -12.22 17.61 20.06
N GLU A 121 -11.34 18.61 20.17
CA GLU A 121 -10.80 19.34 19.02
C GLU A 121 -9.90 18.45 18.17
N VAL A 122 -8.99 17.71 18.79
CA VAL A 122 -8.10 16.78 18.08
C VAL A 122 -8.90 15.67 17.40
N ARG A 123 -9.95 15.12 18.05
CA ARG A 123 -10.86 14.16 17.42
C ARG A 123 -11.52 14.76 16.17
N ARG A 124 -12.09 15.97 16.24
CA ARG A 124 -12.67 16.66 15.07
C ARG A 124 -11.64 16.88 13.95
N GLU A 125 -10.43 17.31 14.32
CA GLU A 125 -9.35 17.51 13.36
C GLU A 125 -9.04 16.21 12.60
N LEU A 126 -8.86 15.09 13.30
CA LEU A 126 -8.60 13.76 12.72
C LEU A 126 -9.72 13.30 11.79
N LEU A 127 -10.97 13.40 12.24
CA LEU A 127 -12.15 12.97 11.45
C LEU A 127 -12.35 13.83 10.19
N SER A 128 -11.93 15.09 10.20
CA SER A 128 -12.05 15.97 9.03
C SER A 128 -10.87 15.84 8.03
N MET A 129 -9.84 15.04 8.33
CA MET A 129 -8.70 14.87 7.42
C MET A 129 -9.09 14.02 6.21
N SER A 130 -8.91 14.56 5.00
CA SER A 130 -8.96 13.74 3.79
C SER A 130 -7.80 12.76 3.73
N GLY A 131 -7.98 11.62 3.04
CA GLY A 131 -6.92 10.61 2.92
C GLY A 131 -5.63 11.14 2.30
N ALA A 132 -5.71 12.08 1.34
CA ALA A 132 -4.52 12.74 0.78
C ALA A 132 -3.78 13.61 1.82
N THR A 133 -4.51 14.20 2.76
CA THR A 133 -3.95 14.99 3.85
C THR A 133 -3.26 14.10 4.88
N ILE A 134 -3.91 12.99 5.25
CA ILE A 134 -3.32 11.95 6.11
C ILE A 134 -1.98 11.47 5.54
N ASP A 135 -1.96 11.05 4.27
CA ASP A 135 -0.72 10.58 3.61
C ASP A 135 0.36 11.66 3.56
N ARG A 136 -0.04 12.93 3.39
CA ARG A 136 0.90 14.06 3.37
C ARG A 136 1.59 14.25 4.72
N TYR A 137 0.87 14.13 5.84
CA TYR A 137 1.39 14.29 7.20
C TYR A 137 2.18 13.08 7.66
N LEU A 138 1.74 11.86 7.31
CA LEU A 138 2.45 10.63 7.66
C LEU A 138 3.71 10.39 6.82
N ARG A 139 3.98 11.19 5.79
CA ARG A 139 5.10 10.97 4.86
C ARG A 139 6.46 10.84 5.56
N THR A 140 6.73 11.72 6.52
CA THR A 140 8.00 11.70 7.26
C THR A 140 8.08 10.48 8.17
N VAL A 141 6.98 10.13 8.85
CA VAL A 141 6.87 8.93 9.69
C VAL A 141 7.10 7.67 8.87
N LYS A 142 6.44 7.55 7.71
CA LYS A 142 6.61 6.44 6.76
C LYS A 142 8.05 6.32 6.25
N ALA A 143 8.68 7.45 5.91
CA ALA A 143 10.06 7.46 5.43
C ALA A 143 11.08 7.07 6.52
N ALA A 144 10.84 7.45 7.77
CA ALA A 144 11.69 7.07 8.90
C ALA A 144 11.55 5.59 9.26
N ARG A 145 10.32 5.04 9.21
CA ARG A 145 10.04 3.63 9.52
C ARG A 145 10.54 2.68 8.42
N TYR A 146 10.42 3.09 7.16
CA TYR A 146 10.86 2.31 6.00
C TYR A 146 11.90 3.08 5.19
N PRO A 147 13.16 3.15 5.67
CA PRO A 147 14.22 3.80 4.94
C PRO A 147 14.42 3.07 3.61
N LYS A 148 14.15 3.75 2.49
CA LYS A 148 14.40 3.22 1.16
C LYS A 148 15.86 3.47 0.79
N PRO A 149 16.63 2.45 0.36
CA PRO A 149 17.92 2.70 -0.23
C PRO A 149 17.74 3.56 -1.49
N PRO A 150 18.67 4.50 -1.78
CA PRO A 150 18.64 5.25 -3.03
C PRO A 150 18.80 4.27 -4.20
N SER A 151 17.71 4.00 -4.92
CA SER A 151 17.73 3.20 -6.14
C SER A 151 17.75 4.12 -7.36
N PRO A 152 18.72 3.97 -8.29
CA PRO A 152 18.74 4.72 -9.55
C PRO A 152 17.63 4.28 -10.51
N THR A 153 17.05 3.10 -10.31
CA THR A 153 15.93 2.60 -11.12
C THR A 153 14.61 3.01 -10.49
N LYS A 154 13.95 4.01 -11.09
CA LYS A 154 12.50 4.13 -10.96
C LYS A 154 11.90 2.88 -11.59
N ALA A 155 11.14 2.09 -10.84
CA ALA A 155 10.35 1.01 -11.42
C ALA A 155 9.57 1.55 -12.63
N GLY A 156 9.89 1.05 -13.82
CA GLY A 156 9.45 1.64 -15.08
C GLY A 156 7.93 1.70 -15.16
N THR A 157 7.38 2.88 -15.43
CA THR A 157 5.96 3.11 -15.70
C THR A 157 5.51 2.60 -17.08
N MET A 158 6.43 2.13 -17.93
CA MET A 158 6.16 1.86 -19.35
C MET A 158 5.42 0.54 -19.60
N LEU A 159 5.77 -0.58 -18.94
CA LEU A 159 5.12 -1.86 -19.24
C LEU A 159 3.64 -1.95 -18.79
N ARG A 160 3.17 -1.07 -17.89
CA ARG A 160 1.79 -1.09 -17.41
C ARG A 160 0.79 -0.36 -18.33
N GLN A 161 1.27 0.45 -19.28
CA GLN A 161 0.41 1.25 -20.16
C GLN A 161 0.09 0.55 -21.49
N ASP A 162 0.89 -0.44 -21.88
CA ASP A 162 0.74 -1.21 -23.11
C ASP A 162 0.11 -2.61 -22.92
N ILE A 163 -0.21 -2.98 -21.68
CA ILE A 163 -1.01 -4.18 -21.38
C ILE A 163 -2.49 -3.80 -21.50
N PRO A 164 -3.25 -4.38 -22.45
CA PRO A 164 -4.69 -4.20 -22.50
C PRO A 164 -5.31 -4.55 -21.14
N VAL A 165 -5.99 -3.59 -20.52
CA VAL A 165 -6.71 -3.84 -19.27
C VAL A 165 -7.91 -4.72 -19.62
N ARG A 166 -7.91 -5.96 -19.12
CA ARG A 166 -8.97 -6.99 -19.14
C ARG A 166 -10.00 -6.85 -20.28
N TRP A 167 -9.94 -7.76 -21.26
CA TRP A 167 -11.07 -8.02 -22.15
C TRP A 167 -12.31 -8.35 -21.31
N THR A 168 -13.35 -7.56 -21.58
CA THR A 168 -14.67 -7.47 -20.98
C THR A 168 -15.59 -8.51 -21.61
N GLY A 169 -15.92 -9.59 -20.90
CA GLY A 169 -16.93 -10.55 -21.35
C GLY A 169 -17.83 -11.01 -20.21
N THR A 170 -17.24 -11.29 -19.04
CA THR A 170 -18.00 -11.75 -17.87
C THR A 170 -18.20 -10.58 -16.90
N PRO A 171 -19.45 -10.24 -16.54
CA PRO A 171 -19.73 -9.38 -15.40
C PRO A 171 -19.00 -9.91 -14.17
N MET A 172 -18.48 -9.02 -13.34
CA MET A 172 -17.97 -9.43 -12.03
C MET A 172 -19.13 -9.99 -11.22
N GLU A 173 -18.88 -11.00 -10.39
CA GLU A 173 -19.91 -11.52 -9.50
C GLU A 173 -20.51 -10.39 -8.67
N GLN A 174 -21.84 -10.32 -8.68
CA GLN A 174 -22.61 -9.25 -8.02
C GLN A 174 -23.20 -9.71 -6.69
N ARG A 175 -22.85 -10.92 -6.23
CA ARG A 175 -23.30 -11.51 -4.97
C ARG A 175 -22.12 -12.21 -4.28
N PRO A 176 -22.16 -12.32 -2.94
CA PRO A 176 -21.22 -13.16 -2.18
C PRO A 176 -21.28 -14.63 -2.57
N GLY A 177 -20.23 -15.36 -2.22
CA GLY A 177 -20.14 -16.82 -2.29
C GLY A 177 -19.23 -17.34 -3.40
N PHE A 178 -18.79 -16.50 -4.34
CA PHE A 178 -17.89 -16.94 -5.41
C PHE A 178 -16.42 -16.71 -5.03
N LEU A 179 -15.68 -17.79 -4.86
CA LEU A 179 -14.30 -17.76 -4.36
C LEU A 179 -13.28 -17.92 -5.49
N GLU A 180 -12.26 -17.08 -5.52
CA GLU A 180 -10.99 -17.39 -6.19
C GLU A 180 -10.03 -18.04 -5.18
N ILE A 181 -9.45 -19.19 -5.54
CA ILE A 181 -8.47 -19.90 -4.72
C ILE A 181 -7.11 -20.02 -5.43
N ASP A 182 -6.03 -19.96 -4.65
CA ASP A 182 -4.64 -20.11 -5.12
C ASP A 182 -3.74 -20.59 -3.97
N THR A 183 -2.59 -21.19 -4.29
CA THR A 183 -1.58 -21.57 -3.30
C THR A 183 -0.31 -20.74 -3.42
N VAL A 184 0.28 -20.41 -2.27
CA VAL A 184 1.57 -19.71 -2.17
C VAL A 184 2.60 -20.61 -1.52
N ALA A 185 3.68 -20.89 -2.23
CA ALA A 185 4.84 -21.61 -1.71
C ALA A 185 5.64 -20.76 -0.71
N HIS A 186 5.98 -21.35 0.45
CA HIS A 186 6.97 -20.82 1.39
C HIS A 186 8.32 -21.52 1.20
N CYS A 187 8.87 -21.47 -0.02
CA CYS A 187 10.07 -22.20 -0.41
C CYS A 187 11.38 -21.39 -0.28
N GLY A 188 11.30 -20.10 -0.02
CA GLY A 188 12.45 -19.21 -0.16
C GLY A 188 12.96 -19.17 -1.61
N ASP A 189 14.26 -19.35 -1.80
CA ASP A 189 14.95 -19.39 -3.10
C ASP A 189 15.19 -20.81 -3.63
N ASN A 190 14.72 -21.86 -2.92
CA ASN A 190 14.96 -23.25 -3.27
C ASN A 190 13.66 -24.07 -3.28
N LEU A 191 13.39 -24.77 -4.38
CA LEU A 191 12.21 -25.64 -4.54
C LEU A 191 12.46 -27.10 -4.13
N VAL A 192 13.67 -27.46 -3.69
CA VAL A 192 14.01 -28.82 -3.24
C VAL A 192 13.45 -29.09 -1.84
N GLY A 193 13.00 -30.31 -1.59
CA GLY A 193 12.53 -30.79 -0.29
C GLY A 193 11.13 -30.34 0.08
N ASP A 194 10.71 -30.68 1.30
CA ASP A 194 9.39 -30.31 1.83
C ASP A 194 9.39 -28.87 2.34
N TYR A 195 8.36 -28.11 1.99
CA TYR A 195 8.11 -26.76 2.49
C TYR A 195 6.62 -26.51 2.55
N LEU A 196 6.24 -25.57 3.41
CA LEU A 196 4.85 -25.23 3.67
C LEU A 196 4.25 -24.41 2.53
N TRP A 197 2.93 -24.48 2.43
CA TRP A 197 2.13 -23.74 1.46
C TRP A 197 1.02 -22.99 2.18
N THR A 198 0.57 -21.87 1.64
CA THR A 198 -0.66 -21.22 2.10
C THR A 198 -1.70 -21.28 1.00
N LEU A 199 -2.83 -21.90 1.29
CA LEU A 199 -4.04 -21.81 0.47
C LEU A 199 -4.74 -20.50 0.84
N THR A 200 -5.02 -19.68 -0.17
CA THR A 200 -5.78 -18.45 -0.05
C THR A 200 -7.10 -18.63 -0.79
N ALA A 201 -8.21 -18.31 -0.14
CA ALA A 201 -9.53 -18.27 -0.75
C ALA A 201 -10.14 -16.87 -0.59
N THR A 202 -10.59 -16.26 -1.68
CA THR A 202 -11.06 -14.87 -1.70
C THR A 202 -12.38 -14.75 -2.42
N ASP A 203 -13.37 -14.19 -1.73
CA ASP A 203 -14.63 -13.82 -2.34
C ASP A 203 -14.46 -12.65 -3.32
N VAL A 204 -14.88 -12.86 -4.56
CA VAL A 204 -14.69 -11.91 -5.66
C VAL A 204 -15.58 -10.67 -5.50
N PHE A 205 -16.70 -10.75 -4.78
CA PHE A 205 -17.60 -9.61 -4.56
C PHE A 205 -17.23 -8.82 -3.30
N LEU A 206 -17.17 -9.49 -2.16
CA LEU A 206 -16.87 -8.91 -0.84
C LEU A 206 -15.39 -8.55 -0.69
N GLY A 207 -14.51 -9.33 -1.32
CA GLY A 207 -13.08 -9.33 -1.01
C GLY A 207 -12.78 -9.94 0.36
N TRP A 208 -13.73 -10.65 0.97
CA TRP A 208 -13.50 -11.43 2.17
C TRP A 208 -12.52 -12.56 1.84
N THR A 209 -11.47 -12.70 2.63
CA THR A 209 -10.41 -13.67 2.34
C THR A 209 -10.13 -14.51 3.57
N ARG A 210 -9.93 -15.82 3.36
CA ARG A 210 -9.42 -16.77 4.34
C ARG A 210 -8.13 -17.37 3.81
N THR A 211 -7.20 -17.63 4.73
CA THR A 211 -5.90 -18.22 4.42
C THR A 211 -5.58 -19.30 5.43
N VAL A 212 -5.08 -20.43 4.95
CA VAL A 212 -4.66 -21.55 5.80
C VAL A 212 -3.34 -22.10 5.30
N CYS A 213 -2.43 -22.36 6.23
CA CYS A 213 -1.17 -23.03 5.95
C CYS A 213 -1.41 -24.55 5.89
N ILE A 214 -0.86 -25.19 4.85
CA ILE A 214 -0.91 -26.63 4.62
C ILE A 214 0.51 -27.17 4.42
N ARG A 215 0.72 -28.45 4.76
CA ARG A 215 2.06 -29.06 4.70
C ARG A 215 2.59 -29.26 3.28
N SER A 216 1.70 -29.48 2.31
CA SER A 216 2.04 -29.73 0.91
C SER A 216 0.82 -29.54 0.01
N ARG A 217 1.05 -29.55 -1.31
CA ARG A 217 0.01 -29.49 -2.35
C ARG A 217 -0.67 -30.83 -2.67
N GLY A 218 -0.64 -31.79 -1.74
CA GLY A 218 -1.33 -33.06 -1.94
C GLY A 218 -2.84 -32.83 -2.05
N HIS A 219 -3.48 -33.45 -3.06
CA HIS A 219 -4.90 -33.23 -3.39
C HIS A 219 -5.83 -33.32 -2.17
N ARG A 220 -5.68 -34.36 -1.35
CA ARG A 220 -6.47 -34.54 -0.12
C ARG A 220 -6.29 -33.39 0.86
N LEU A 221 -5.05 -32.92 1.08
CA LEU A 221 -4.78 -31.84 2.04
C LEU A 221 -5.32 -30.50 1.57
N VAL A 222 -5.26 -30.25 0.26
CA VAL A 222 -5.86 -29.05 -0.34
C VAL A 222 -7.37 -29.11 -0.22
N LEU A 223 -7.99 -30.26 -0.49
CA LEU A 223 -9.43 -30.44 -0.34
C LEU A 223 -9.88 -30.27 1.12
N ASP A 224 -9.19 -30.91 2.07
CA ASP A 224 -9.48 -30.77 3.51
C ASP A 224 -9.38 -29.30 3.96
N ALA A 225 -8.39 -28.58 3.44
CA ALA A 225 -8.21 -27.15 3.71
C ALA A 225 -9.30 -26.27 3.07
N ILE A 226 -9.77 -26.59 1.87
CA ILE A 226 -10.90 -25.91 1.23
C ILE A 226 -12.16 -26.11 2.07
N LYS A 227 -12.46 -27.35 2.49
CA LYS A 227 -13.62 -27.66 3.34
C LYS A 227 -13.60 -26.86 4.63
N ALA A 228 -12.48 -26.87 5.34
CA ALA A 228 -12.31 -26.10 6.57
C ALA A 228 -12.52 -24.58 6.36
N ILE A 229 -12.02 -24.03 5.25
CA ILE A 229 -12.27 -22.62 4.91
C ILE A 229 -13.76 -22.35 4.72
N ILE A 230 -14.46 -23.21 3.98
CA ILE A 230 -15.88 -23.03 3.65
C ILE A 230 -16.74 -23.08 4.91
N GLU A 231 -16.45 -23.99 5.83
CA GLU A 231 -17.13 -24.11 7.12
C GLU A 231 -16.99 -22.84 7.99
N GLU A 232 -15.88 -22.11 7.87
CA GLU A 232 -15.62 -20.87 8.60
C GLU A 232 -16.18 -19.60 7.93
N LEU A 233 -16.72 -19.70 6.71
CA LEU A 233 -17.29 -18.54 6.03
C LEU A 233 -18.65 -18.18 6.63
N PRO A 234 -18.91 -16.89 6.89
CA PRO A 234 -20.20 -16.47 7.44
C PRO A 234 -21.32 -16.42 6.39
N TYR A 235 -21.10 -16.99 5.20
CA TYR A 235 -22.04 -17.01 4.08
C TYR A 235 -21.77 -18.23 3.20
N PRO A 236 -22.79 -18.73 2.47
CA PRO A 236 -22.65 -19.91 1.62
C PRO A 236 -21.76 -19.65 0.41
N VAL A 237 -21.04 -20.69 -0.02
CA VAL A 237 -20.26 -20.68 -1.26
C VAL A 237 -21.14 -21.08 -2.44
N THR A 238 -21.04 -20.32 -3.53
CA THR A 238 -21.86 -20.45 -4.74
C THR A 238 -21.03 -20.83 -5.97
N GLY A 239 -19.71 -20.83 -5.86
CA GLY A 239 -18.80 -21.25 -6.91
C GLY A 239 -17.34 -21.07 -6.50
N ILE A 240 -16.45 -21.82 -7.15
CA ILE A 240 -15.02 -21.75 -6.93
C ILE A 240 -14.28 -21.66 -8.26
N ASP A 241 -13.41 -20.67 -8.37
CA ASP A 241 -12.49 -20.45 -9.48
C ASP A 241 -11.05 -20.67 -9.02
N PHE A 242 -10.29 -21.40 -9.82
CA PHE A 242 -8.89 -21.71 -9.54
C PHE A 242 -8.03 -21.65 -10.80
N ASP A 243 -6.72 -21.58 -10.63
CA ASP A 243 -5.79 -21.60 -11.77
C ASP A 243 -5.64 -23.02 -12.35
N ASN A 244 -4.74 -23.22 -13.32
CA ASN A 244 -4.48 -24.58 -13.82
C ASN A 244 -3.45 -25.34 -12.96
N GLY A 245 -3.34 -25.02 -11.67
CA GLY A 245 -2.47 -25.67 -10.71
C GLY A 245 -2.83 -27.15 -10.56
N GLY A 246 -1.80 -28.01 -10.61
CA GLY A 246 -1.98 -29.47 -10.52
C GLY A 246 -2.58 -29.92 -9.19
N GLU A 247 -2.54 -29.09 -8.15
CA GLU A 247 -3.20 -29.31 -6.87
C GLU A 247 -4.73 -29.28 -6.96
N PHE A 248 -5.31 -28.50 -7.88
CA PHE A 248 -6.75 -28.31 -8.01
C PHE A 248 -7.33 -29.14 -9.16
N VAL A 249 -6.53 -29.43 -10.19
CA VAL A 249 -6.96 -30.27 -11.32
C VAL A 249 -6.88 -31.76 -10.94
N ASN A 250 -7.84 -32.24 -10.14
CA ASN A 250 -7.91 -33.64 -9.73
C ASN A 250 -9.37 -34.14 -9.54
N HIS A 251 -9.58 -35.45 -9.66
CA HIS A 251 -10.91 -36.06 -9.59
C HIS A 251 -11.59 -35.93 -8.22
N GLN A 252 -10.83 -35.91 -7.12
CA GLN A 252 -11.41 -35.81 -5.77
C GLN A 252 -12.06 -34.45 -5.55
N PHE A 253 -11.40 -33.37 -6.00
CA PHE A 253 -11.94 -32.03 -5.90
C PHE A 253 -13.20 -31.85 -6.76
N VAL A 254 -13.18 -32.36 -7.99
CA VAL A 254 -14.34 -32.29 -8.90
C VAL A 254 -15.53 -33.10 -8.36
N ALA A 255 -15.29 -34.31 -7.86
CA ALA A 255 -16.34 -35.14 -7.29
C ALA A 255 -16.98 -34.48 -6.06
N TRP A 256 -16.17 -34.01 -5.12
CA TRP A 256 -16.67 -33.30 -3.94
C TRP A 256 -17.45 -32.03 -4.32
N ALA A 257 -16.95 -31.22 -5.24
CA ALA A 257 -17.66 -30.00 -5.65
C ALA A 257 -19.00 -30.32 -6.33
N ALA A 258 -19.09 -31.41 -7.10
CA ALA A 258 -20.35 -31.88 -7.67
C ALA A 258 -21.34 -32.37 -6.60
N GLU A 259 -20.86 -33.09 -5.58
CA GLU A 259 -21.68 -33.51 -4.43
C GLU A 259 -22.25 -32.32 -3.65
N GLU A 260 -21.43 -31.28 -3.43
CA GLU A 260 -21.84 -30.05 -2.74
C GLU A 260 -22.61 -29.06 -3.64
N ASN A 261 -22.84 -29.39 -4.92
CA ASN A 261 -23.44 -28.50 -5.92
C ASN A 261 -22.71 -27.15 -6.06
N ILE A 262 -21.37 -27.16 -5.98
CA ILE A 262 -20.50 -26.00 -6.15
C ILE A 262 -19.93 -26.00 -7.57
N PRO A 263 -20.35 -25.07 -8.44
CA PRO A 263 -19.77 -24.91 -9.77
C PRO A 263 -18.27 -24.60 -9.68
N LEU A 264 -17.49 -25.32 -10.47
CA LEU A 264 -16.05 -25.11 -10.62
C LEU A 264 -15.74 -24.41 -11.94
N THR A 265 -14.95 -23.35 -11.89
CA THR A 265 -14.36 -22.72 -13.08
C THR A 265 -12.84 -22.74 -12.99
N ARG A 266 -12.18 -22.59 -14.16
CA ARG A 266 -10.73 -22.53 -14.25
C ARG A 266 -10.31 -21.33 -15.08
N ALA A 267 -9.17 -20.73 -14.70
CA ALA A 267 -8.53 -19.70 -15.49
C ALA A 267 -8.18 -20.21 -16.90
N ARG A 268 -8.34 -19.34 -17.91
CA ARG A 268 -7.95 -19.69 -19.28
C ARG A 268 -6.42 -19.79 -19.39
N PRO A 269 -5.90 -20.70 -20.25
CA PRO A 269 -4.46 -20.77 -20.51
C PRO A 269 -3.87 -19.41 -20.89
N TYR A 270 -2.76 -19.03 -20.24
CA TYR A 270 -2.02 -17.78 -20.45
C TYR A 270 -2.78 -16.47 -20.15
N GLN A 271 -3.84 -16.51 -19.34
CA GLN A 271 -4.61 -15.32 -18.93
C GLN A 271 -4.43 -15.00 -17.44
N HIS A 272 -3.31 -14.35 -17.08
CA HIS A 272 -3.01 -13.95 -15.69
C HIS A 272 -4.05 -13.04 -15.03
N ASN A 273 -4.92 -12.40 -15.81
CA ASN A 273 -5.97 -11.51 -15.29
C ASN A 273 -7.24 -12.25 -14.83
N ASP A 274 -7.33 -13.56 -15.03
CA ASP A 274 -8.50 -14.34 -14.65
C ASP A 274 -8.55 -14.47 -13.10
N ASN A 275 -7.41 -14.73 -12.44
CA ASN A 275 -7.30 -14.90 -10.97
C ASN A 275 -6.72 -13.67 -10.24
N ALA A 276 -7.04 -12.48 -10.75
CA ALA A 276 -6.39 -11.25 -10.31
C ALA A 276 -6.73 -10.88 -8.86
N HIS A 277 -7.87 -11.34 -8.32
CA HIS A 277 -8.27 -11.00 -6.95
C HIS A 277 -7.45 -11.81 -5.95
N VAL A 278 -7.34 -13.12 -6.12
CA VAL A 278 -6.52 -13.95 -5.23
C VAL A 278 -5.02 -13.63 -5.36
N GLU A 279 -4.51 -13.33 -6.55
CA GLU A 279 -3.10 -12.89 -6.72
C GLU A 279 -2.81 -11.59 -5.95
N GLN A 280 -3.74 -10.64 -5.98
CA GLN A 280 -3.64 -9.42 -5.19
C GLN A 280 -3.58 -9.73 -3.69
N ARG A 281 -4.38 -10.69 -3.21
CA ARG A 281 -4.38 -11.13 -1.82
C ARG A 281 -3.12 -11.86 -1.42
N ASN A 282 -2.60 -12.73 -2.27
CA ASN A 282 -1.33 -13.40 -2.04
C ASN A 282 -0.18 -12.40 -1.86
N ASN A 283 -0.18 -11.30 -2.62
CA ASN A 283 0.81 -10.24 -2.43
C ASN A 283 0.57 -9.38 -1.16
N ASP A 284 -0.68 -9.03 -0.86
CA ASP A 284 -1.02 -8.07 0.22
C ASP A 284 -1.16 -8.71 1.61
N TRP A 285 -1.57 -9.97 1.68
CA TRP A 285 -1.88 -10.70 2.92
C TRP A 285 -0.77 -11.71 3.19
N VAL A 286 -0.48 -12.62 2.24
CA VAL A 286 0.51 -13.67 2.49
C VAL A 286 1.93 -13.11 2.46
N ARG A 287 2.40 -12.61 1.30
CA ARG A 287 3.80 -12.18 1.12
C ARG A 287 4.18 -10.95 1.93
N ARG A 288 3.24 -10.07 2.26
CA ARG A 288 3.52 -8.92 3.14
C ARG A 288 3.71 -9.33 4.59
N HIS A 289 3.05 -10.41 5.05
CA HIS A 289 3.08 -10.81 6.45
C HIS A 289 4.03 -11.97 6.72
N ALA A 290 4.08 -12.99 5.86
CA ALA A 290 5.02 -14.12 5.96
C ALA A 290 6.34 -13.89 5.19
N PHE A 291 6.48 -12.78 4.46
CA PHE A 291 7.65 -12.50 3.62
C PHE A 291 7.87 -13.59 2.55
N ARG A 292 9.11 -13.71 2.04
CA ARG A 292 9.50 -14.73 1.05
C ARG A 292 10.50 -15.72 1.64
N TYR A 293 10.33 -16.07 2.92
CA TYR A 293 11.21 -17.04 3.57
C TYR A 293 10.79 -18.47 3.27
N ARG A 294 11.70 -19.41 3.58
CA ARG A 294 11.41 -20.83 3.57
C ARG A 294 10.84 -21.25 4.92
N TYR A 295 9.66 -21.86 4.92
CA TYR A 295 9.03 -22.39 6.13
C TYR A 295 8.79 -23.89 6.01
N GLU A 296 9.09 -24.63 7.09
CA GLU A 296 9.09 -26.09 7.15
C GLU A 296 8.69 -26.58 8.54
N GLY A 297 8.05 -27.75 8.58
CA GLY A 297 7.74 -28.45 9.82
C GLY A 297 6.50 -27.93 10.57
N PRO A 298 6.05 -28.68 11.59
CA PRO A 298 4.79 -28.42 12.28
C PRO A 298 4.81 -27.12 13.10
N GLU A 299 5.94 -26.77 13.73
CA GLU A 299 6.03 -25.57 14.56
C GLU A 299 5.85 -24.27 13.75
N GLU A 300 6.42 -24.20 12.55
CA GLU A 300 6.25 -23.03 11.67
C GLU A 300 4.86 -23.00 11.03
N MET A 301 4.25 -24.17 10.79
CA MET A 301 2.88 -24.26 10.32
C MET A 301 1.89 -23.73 11.35
N VAL A 302 2.08 -24.04 12.64
CA VAL A 302 1.27 -23.48 13.74
C VAL A 302 1.41 -21.96 13.77
N LEU A 303 2.64 -21.43 13.77
CA LEU A 303 2.88 -19.98 13.77
C LEU A 303 2.26 -19.29 12.55
N LEU A 304 2.32 -19.89 11.35
CA LEU A 304 1.70 -19.34 10.15
C LEU A 304 0.17 -19.31 10.28
N ASN A 305 -0.45 -20.35 10.84
CA ASN A 305 -1.90 -20.37 11.04
C ASN A 305 -2.36 -19.38 12.12
N GLU A 306 -1.60 -19.20 13.21
CA GLU A 306 -1.84 -18.12 14.18
C GLU A 306 -1.76 -16.74 13.50
N LEU A 307 -0.73 -16.52 12.66
CA LEU A 307 -0.59 -15.30 11.88
C LEU A 307 -1.78 -15.06 10.94
N TRP A 308 -2.27 -16.12 10.27
CA TRP A 308 -3.40 -16.04 9.36
C TRP A 308 -4.69 -15.66 10.03
N THR A 309 -4.99 -16.20 11.22
CA THR A 309 -6.15 -15.78 12.01
C THR A 309 -6.17 -14.27 12.22
N LEU A 310 -5.05 -13.71 12.69
CA LEU A 310 -4.90 -12.28 12.98
C LEU A 310 -4.95 -11.40 11.71
N VAL A 311 -4.27 -11.83 10.64
CA VAL A 311 -4.28 -11.13 9.36
C VAL A 311 -5.69 -11.10 8.78
N ASN A 312 -6.40 -12.24 8.80
CA ASN A 312 -7.76 -12.37 8.29
C ASN A 312 -8.73 -11.50 9.08
N GLN A 313 -8.66 -11.51 10.41
CA GLN A 313 -9.47 -10.64 11.27
C GLN A 313 -9.23 -9.16 10.93
N ARG A 314 -7.97 -8.70 10.95
CA ARG A 314 -7.65 -7.30 10.65
C ARG A 314 -8.13 -6.87 9.27
N LYS A 315 -7.94 -7.71 8.25
CA LYS A 315 -8.21 -7.32 6.87
C LYS A 315 -9.67 -7.46 6.48
N ASN A 316 -10.41 -8.40 7.06
CA ASN A 316 -11.84 -8.55 6.81
C ASN A 316 -12.68 -7.54 7.60
N TYR A 317 -12.35 -7.34 8.87
CA TYR A 317 -13.17 -6.55 9.80
C TYR A 317 -12.73 -5.10 9.92
N LEU A 318 -11.42 -4.84 10.05
CA LEU A 318 -10.91 -3.53 10.48
C LEU A 318 -10.37 -2.65 9.35
N LEU A 319 -9.94 -3.23 8.23
CA LEU A 319 -9.30 -2.50 7.14
C LEU A 319 -10.15 -2.46 5.87
N PRO A 320 -10.44 -1.26 5.33
CA PRO A 320 -11.30 -1.15 4.17
C PRO A 320 -10.53 -1.42 2.88
N MET A 321 -11.27 -1.76 1.84
CA MET A 321 -10.75 -1.95 0.49
C MET A 321 -11.70 -1.37 -0.55
N LYS A 322 -11.20 -1.23 -1.77
CA LYS A 322 -12.02 -0.87 -2.94
C LYS A 322 -12.24 -2.09 -3.84
N LYS A 323 -13.44 -2.19 -4.41
CA LYS A 323 -13.78 -3.13 -5.48
C LYS A 323 -14.09 -2.36 -6.75
N ALA A 324 -13.95 -3.03 -7.89
CA ALA A 324 -14.25 -2.44 -9.18
C ALA A 324 -15.76 -2.32 -9.34
N ALA A 325 -16.30 -1.11 -9.43
CA ALA A 325 -17.73 -0.89 -9.59
C ALA A 325 -18.16 -0.83 -11.07
N GLY A 326 -17.21 -0.75 -12.00
CA GLY A 326 -17.50 -0.72 -13.43
C GLY A 326 -16.41 -0.05 -14.26
N TRP A 327 -16.80 0.43 -15.44
CA TRP A 327 -15.91 1.05 -16.41
C TRP A 327 -16.53 2.30 -17.01
N ASN A 328 -15.77 3.40 -17.02
CA ASN A 328 -16.14 4.61 -17.74
C ASN A 328 -15.31 4.73 -19.00
N LYS A 329 -15.93 5.07 -20.13
CA LYS A 329 -15.20 5.48 -21.34
C LYS A 329 -14.71 6.92 -21.15
N ARG A 330 -13.42 7.16 -21.40
CA ARG A 330 -12.88 8.51 -21.51
C ARG A 330 -13.25 9.11 -22.86
N PRO A 331 -13.24 10.45 -23.00
CA PRO A 331 -13.35 11.11 -24.31
C PRO A 331 -12.33 10.60 -25.33
N SER A 332 -11.18 10.11 -24.87
CA SER A 332 -10.12 9.51 -25.70
C SER A 332 -10.40 8.07 -26.16
N GLY A 333 -11.63 7.55 -25.99
CA GLY A 333 -12.01 6.16 -26.31
C GLY A 333 -11.51 5.08 -25.34
N ARG A 334 -10.51 5.38 -24.49
CA ARG A 334 -9.97 4.44 -23.50
C ARG A 334 -10.92 4.20 -22.35
N THR A 335 -11.14 2.94 -21.97
CA THR A 335 -11.89 2.56 -20.77
C THR A 335 -11.06 2.80 -19.51
N ARG A 336 -11.71 3.28 -18.45
CA ARG A 336 -11.12 3.47 -17.12
C ARG A 336 -11.97 2.72 -16.11
N ARG A 337 -11.33 1.87 -15.32
CA ARG A 337 -11.99 1.19 -14.19
C ARG A 337 -12.42 2.21 -13.14
N VAL A 338 -13.68 2.12 -12.74
CA VAL A 338 -14.26 2.88 -11.63
C VAL A 338 -14.25 1.98 -10.41
N TYR A 339 -13.89 2.57 -9.28
CA TYR A 339 -13.86 1.87 -8.00
C TYR A 339 -14.89 2.50 -7.09
N ASP A 340 -15.49 1.69 -6.24
CA ASP A 340 -16.38 2.12 -5.18
C ASP A 340 -15.66 2.91 -4.07
N GLN A 341 -16.41 3.28 -3.04
CA GLN A 341 -15.84 3.83 -1.81
C GLN A 341 -15.16 2.73 -0.99
N PRO A 342 -14.05 3.04 -0.28
CA PRO A 342 -13.43 2.07 0.59
C PRO A 342 -14.44 1.55 1.61
N ARG A 343 -14.51 0.23 1.76
CA ARG A 343 -15.36 -0.45 2.74
C ARG A 343 -14.73 -1.77 3.14
N THR A 344 -14.86 -2.17 4.41
CA THR A 344 -14.35 -3.45 4.93
C THR A 344 -15.16 -4.60 4.34
N ALA A 345 -14.60 -5.81 4.29
CA ALA A 345 -15.33 -6.98 3.78
C ALA A 345 -16.54 -7.31 4.68
N TYR A 346 -16.36 -7.16 6.00
CA TYR A 346 -17.42 -7.22 7.00
C TYR A 346 -18.58 -6.25 6.70
N LEU A 347 -18.30 -4.96 6.56
CA LEU A 347 -19.37 -3.99 6.29
C LEU A 347 -19.99 -4.17 4.90
N ARG A 348 -19.27 -4.75 3.92
CA ARG A 348 -19.84 -5.11 2.61
C ARG A 348 -20.80 -6.29 2.73
N LEU A 349 -20.46 -7.27 3.56
CA LEU A 349 -21.31 -8.42 3.81
C LEU A 349 -22.61 -7.98 4.50
N LEU A 350 -22.53 -7.13 5.51
CA LEU A 350 -23.73 -6.53 6.12
C LEU A 350 -24.59 -5.77 5.12
N ASP A 351 -23.97 -4.97 4.23
CA ASP A 351 -24.70 -4.21 3.20
C ASP A 351 -25.49 -5.10 2.22
N THR A 352 -25.12 -6.37 2.07
CA THR A 352 -25.83 -7.28 1.15
C THR A 352 -27.20 -7.71 1.68
N GLY A 353 -27.41 -7.65 2.99
CA GLY A 353 -28.65 -8.12 3.64
C GLY A 353 -28.90 -9.63 3.53
N ILE A 354 -27.91 -10.44 3.13
CA ILE A 354 -28.10 -11.91 3.01
C ILE A 354 -28.06 -12.63 4.36
N LEU A 355 -27.51 -11.98 5.39
CA LEU A 355 -27.39 -12.56 6.72
C LEU A 355 -28.69 -12.37 7.50
N ASP A 356 -29.07 -13.40 8.25
CA ASP A 356 -30.10 -13.24 9.26
C ASP A 356 -29.63 -12.29 10.39
N PRO A 357 -30.56 -11.74 11.20
CA PRO A 357 -30.20 -10.80 12.25
C PRO A 357 -29.24 -11.34 13.32
N ALA A 358 -29.26 -12.65 13.59
CA ALA A 358 -28.37 -13.26 14.57
C ALA A 358 -26.94 -13.37 14.03
N ALA A 359 -26.76 -13.84 12.79
CA ALA A 359 -25.47 -13.88 12.11
C ALA A 359 -24.87 -12.48 11.91
N ALA A 360 -25.71 -11.49 11.53
CA ALA A 360 -25.27 -10.10 11.42
C ALA A 360 -24.80 -9.53 12.76
N LYS A 361 -25.51 -9.87 13.86
CA LYS A 361 -25.11 -9.48 15.22
C LYS A 361 -23.81 -10.17 15.64
N GLU A 362 -23.65 -11.45 15.35
CA GLU A 362 -22.42 -12.19 15.66
C GLU A 362 -21.19 -11.55 14.99
N LEU A 363 -21.28 -11.21 13.71
CA LEU A 363 -20.18 -10.51 13.01
C LEU A 363 -19.87 -9.15 13.62
N LYS A 364 -20.90 -8.43 14.09
CA LYS A 364 -20.71 -7.16 14.79
C LYS A 364 -20.06 -7.37 16.15
N ASP A 365 -20.46 -8.38 16.91
CA ASP A 365 -19.87 -8.71 18.20
C ASP A 365 -18.39 -9.11 18.03
N ILE A 366 -18.06 -9.89 16.99
CA ILE A 366 -16.68 -10.18 16.61
C ILE A 366 -15.95 -8.88 16.34
N HIS A 367 -16.44 -8.04 15.43
CA HIS A 367 -15.83 -6.74 15.10
C HIS A 367 -15.55 -5.90 16.36
N ASP A 368 -16.51 -5.81 17.27
CA ASP A 368 -16.40 -4.99 18.47
C ASP A 368 -15.46 -5.60 19.53
N SER A 369 -15.22 -6.91 19.48
CA SER A 369 -14.22 -7.58 20.33
C SER A 369 -12.78 -7.41 19.84
N LEU A 370 -12.57 -7.02 18.57
CA LEU A 370 -11.23 -6.95 18.00
C LEU A 370 -10.46 -5.72 18.48
N ASN A 371 -9.31 -5.95 19.12
CA ASN A 371 -8.38 -4.91 19.48
C ASN A 371 -7.33 -4.69 18.36
N PRO A 372 -7.40 -3.58 17.58
CA PRO A 372 -6.48 -3.35 16.47
C PRO A 372 -5.00 -3.27 16.90
N ALA A 373 -4.74 -2.73 18.08
CA ALA A 373 -3.38 -2.56 18.59
C ALA A 373 -2.77 -3.90 19.03
N GLU A 374 -3.56 -4.73 19.72
CA GLU A 374 -3.17 -6.09 20.10
C GLU A 374 -2.89 -6.96 18.88
N ILE A 375 -3.79 -6.96 17.90
CA ILE A 375 -3.58 -7.68 16.63
C ILE A 375 -2.26 -7.23 15.97
N THR A 376 -1.98 -5.93 15.96
CA THR A 376 -0.70 -5.42 15.42
C THR A 376 0.51 -5.91 16.23
N ARG A 377 0.43 -5.95 17.57
CA ARG A 377 1.51 -6.48 18.42
C ARG A 377 1.74 -7.97 18.18
N GLU A 378 0.68 -8.77 18.19
CA GLU A 378 0.78 -10.23 18.02
C GLU A 378 1.32 -10.60 16.64
N ILE A 379 0.85 -9.93 15.58
CA ILE A 379 1.40 -10.11 14.23
C ILE A 379 2.92 -9.85 14.23
N ASN A 380 3.37 -8.74 14.82
CA ASN A 380 4.79 -8.42 14.89
C ASN A 380 5.59 -9.44 15.71
N GLN A 381 5.02 -9.97 16.80
CA GLN A 381 5.63 -11.02 17.61
C GLN A 381 5.79 -12.32 16.81
N ILE A 382 4.73 -12.78 16.15
CA ILE A 382 4.78 -14.01 15.33
C ILE A 382 5.76 -13.84 14.16
N GLN A 383 5.75 -12.70 13.48
CA GLN A 383 6.73 -12.39 12.43
C GLN A 383 8.16 -12.44 12.96
N THR A 384 8.41 -11.94 14.17
CA THR A 384 9.73 -11.99 14.81
C THR A 384 10.14 -13.42 15.13
N LYS A 385 9.21 -14.26 15.65
CA LYS A 385 9.46 -15.70 15.88
C LYS A 385 9.82 -16.40 14.58
N LEU A 386 9.03 -16.22 13.52
CA LEU A 386 9.29 -16.79 12.19
C LEU A 386 10.65 -16.36 11.62
N ILE A 387 10.98 -15.06 11.66
CA ILE A 387 12.27 -14.55 11.21
C ILE A 387 13.43 -15.15 12.01
N THR A 388 13.27 -15.29 13.32
CA THR A 388 14.29 -15.84 14.22
C THR A 388 14.57 -17.30 13.87
N ARG A 389 13.52 -18.10 13.66
CA ARG A 389 13.67 -19.51 13.27
C ARG A 389 14.37 -19.68 11.94
N VAL A 390 14.01 -18.88 10.93
CA VAL A 390 14.68 -18.87 9.63
C VAL A 390 16.16 -18.53 9.76
N LYS A 391 16.51 -17.52 10.58
CA LYS A 391 17.91 -17.17 10.85
C LYS A 391 18.68 -18.28 11.56
N LEU A 392 18.07 -18.94 12.55
CA LEU A 392 18.69 -20.07 13.25
C LEU A 392 18.98 -21.22 12.29
N ARG A 393 18.03 -21.59 11.42
CA ARG A 393 18.23 -22.62 10.39
C ARG A 393 19.36 -22.29 9.42
N ALA A 394 19.51 -21.01 9.07
CA ALA A 394 20.60 -20.57 8.21
C ALA A 394 21.97 -20.63 8.90
N ALA A 395 22.02 -20.31 10.20
CA ALA A 395 23.23 -20.40 11.00
C ALA A 395 23.69 -21.85 11.22
N THR A 396 22.76 -22.81 11.31
CA THR A 396 23.08 -24.25 11.42
C THR A 396 23.47 -24.90 10.08
N GLY A 397 23.61 -24.12 9.00
CA GLY A 397 24.09 -24.60 7.70
C GLY A 397 23.04 -25.29 6.83
N THR A 398 21.77 -25.29 7.23
CA THR A 398 20.71 -26.04 6.54
C THR A 398 20.05 -25.24 5.39
N THR A 399 20.19 -23.91 5.32
CA THR A 399 19.70 -23.10 4.18
C THR A 399 20.43 -21.75 4.07
N ARG A 400 20.96 -21.40 2.88
CA ARG A 400 21.51 -20.05 2.62
C ARG A 400 20.35 -19.06 2.44
N ILE A 401 20.27 -18.00 3.26
CA ILE A 401 19.30 -16.92 3.07
C ILE A 401 19.84 -15.95 2.01
N SER A 402 19.15 -15.79 0.88
CA SER A 402 19.27 -14.57 0.09
C SER A 402 18.31 -13.50 0.65
N ARG A 403 18.86 -12.35 1.07
CA ARG A 403 18.07 -11.16 1.40
C ARG A 403 17.50 -10.59 0.10
N ALA A 404 16.23 -10.83 -0.18
CA ALA A 404 15.51 -10.05 -1.20
C ALA A 404 15.00 -8.74 -0.57
N ILE A 405 15.48 -7.61 -1.12
CA ILE A 405 15.15 -6.21 -0.77
C ILE A 405 13.72 -5.86 -1.15
#